data_AF-A0A3N2KJ91-F1
#
_entry.id   AF-A0A3N2KJ91-F1
#
_cell.length_a   1.000
_cell.length_b   1.000
_cell.length_c   1.000
_cell.angle_alpha   90.00
_cell.angle_beta   90.00
_cell.angle_gamma   90.00
#
_symmetry.space_group_name_H-M   'P 1'
#
loop_
_entity.id
_entity.type
_entity.pdbx_description
1 polymer ?
#
loop_
_entity_poly.entity_id
_entity_poly.type
_entity_poly.pdbx_seq_one_letter_code
_entity_poly.pdbx_strand_id
1 'polypeptide(L)' 'MSPSLIGHIARHSFAVNLLNAGADIKTVSSLLGHASIKMTEEYLHVIDQRKQKAINKLGKVAFDVD' A
#
# COMPACT_ATOMS: atom_id res chain seq x y z
N MET A 1 -21.24 -13.92 -8.11
CA MET A 1 -20.01 -13.44 -7.45
C MET A 1 -20.01 -13.96 -6.02
N SER A 2 -18.95 -14.64 -5.59
CA SER A 2 -18.87 -15.22 -4.25
C SER A 2 -18.77 -14.12 -3.18
N PRO A 3 -19.55 -14.19 -2.08
CA PRO A 3 -19.55 -13.17 -1.02
C PRO A 3 -18.17 -13.04 -0.33
N SER A 4 -17.36 -14.09 -0.35
CA SER A 4 -15.96 -14.06 0.12
C SER A 4 -15.11 -13.08 -0.70
N LEU A 5 -15.28 -13.04 -2.02
CA LEU A 5 -14.48 -12.18 -2.91
C LEU A 5 -14.74 -10.69 -2.65
N ILE A 6 -16.00 -10.31 -2.42
CA ILE A 6 -16.39 -8.92 -2.13
C ILE A 6 -15.75 -8.45 -0.82
N GLY A 7 -15.77 -9.29 0.22
CA GLY A 7 -15.12 -9.00 1.50
C GLY A 7 -13.59 -8.90 1.40
N HIS A 8 -12.95 -9.61 0.47
CA HIS A 8 -11.52 -9.47 0.20
C HIS A 8 -11.20 -8.18 -0.55
N ILE A 9 -11.97 -7.83 -1.58
CA ILE A 9 -11.78 -6.59 -2.36
C ILE A 9 -11.97 -5.36 -1.46
N ALA A 10 -13.01 -5.33 -0.63
CA ALA A 10 -13.26 -4.21 0.28
C ALA A 10 -12.13 -4.00 1.30
N ARG A 11 -11.64 -5.08 1.92
CA ARG A 11 -10.47 -5.03 2.82
C ARG A 11 -9.21 -4.56 2.10
N HIS A 12 -9.02 -5.00 0.85
CA HIS A 12 -7.87 -4.61 0.04
C HIS A 12 -7.90 -3.12 -0.32
N SER A 13 -9.04 -2.63 -0.81
CA SER A 13 -9.23 -1.20 -1.12
C SER A 13 -9.07 -0.31 0.10
N PHE A 14 -9.58 -0.74 1.27
CA PHE A 14 -9.41 -0.01 2.53
C PHE A 14 -7.95 0.08 2.97
N ALA A 15 -7.21 -1.04 2.91
CA ALA A 15 -5.79 -1.08 3.26
C ALA A 15 -4.96 -0.18 2.35
N VAL A 16 -5.15 -0.29 1.03
CA VAL A 16 -4.42 0.49 0.03
C VAL A 16 -4.68 1.99 0.18
N ASN A 17 -5.92 2.40 0.45
CA ASN A 17 -6.24 3.82 0.64
C ASN A 17 -5.57 4.41 1.89
N LEU A 18 -5.60 3.70 3.02
CA LEU A 18 -4.95 4.18 4.24
C LEU A 18 -3.44 4.28 4.08
N LEU A 19 -2.83 3.27 3.46
CA LEU A 19 -1.38 3.29 3.22
C LEU A 19 -0.98 4.39 2.23
N ASN A 20 -1.77 4.64 1.18
CA ASN A 20 -1.55 5.76 0.25
C ASN A 20 -1.71 7.13 0.94
N ALA A 21 -2.57 7.23 1.95
CA ALA A 21 -2.73 8.43 2.76
C ALA A 21 -1.59 8.62 3.79
N GLY A 22 -0.62 7.71 3.84
CA GLY A 22 0.53 7.78 4.75
C GLY A 22 0.30 7.14 6.12
N ALA A 23 -0.77 6.36 6.29
CA ALA A 23 -0.97 5.61 7.54
C ALA A 23 0.08 4.50 7.70
N ASP A 24 0.54 4.29 8.93
CA ASP A 24 1.47 3.21 9.25
C ASP A 24 0.82 1.83 9.11
N ILE A 25 1.62 0.85 8.67
CA ILE A 25 1.17 -0.51 8.41
C ILE A 25 0.61 -1.22 9.66
N LYS A 26 1.12 -0.91 10.87
CA LYS A 26 0.56 -1.45 12.12
C LYS A 26 -0.82 -0.88 12.41
N THR A 27 -1.04 0.40 12.10
CA THR A 27 -2.35 1.04 12.24
C THR A 27 -3.36 0.41 11.28
N VAL A 28 -2.98 0.21 10.02
CA VAL A 28 -3.85 -0.45 9.02
C VAL A 28 -4.14 -1.89 9.40
N SER A 29 -3.14 -2.64 9.88
CA SER A 29 -3.31 -4.02 10.34
C SER A 29 -4.27 -4.12 11.54
N SER A 30 -4.14 -3.19 12.50
CA SER A 30 -5.02 -3.12 13.68
C SER A 30 -6.46 -2.78 13.29
N LEU A 31 -6.66 -1.84 12.35
CA LEU A 31 -8.00 -1.45 11.87
C LEU A 31 -8.72 -2.56 11.10
N LEU A 32 -7.97 -3.43 10.42
CA LEU A 32 -8.50 -4.60 9.72
C LEU A 32 -8.77 -5.80 10.63
N GLY A 33 -8.34 -5.72 11.90
CA GLY A 33 -8.48 -6.81 12.87
C GLY A 33 -7.67 -8.06 12.49
N HIS A 34 -6.58 -7.90 11.73
CA HIS A 34 -5.75 -9.03 11.33
C HIS A 34 -4.99 -9.57 12.55
N ALA A 35 -5.24 -10.82 12.92
CA ALA A 35 -4.50 -11.52 13.97
C ALA A 35 -3.01 -11.76 13.61
N SER A 36 -2.62 -11.53 12.36
CA SER A 36 -1.25 -11.65 11.87
C SER A 36 -0.92 -10.55 10.87
N ILE A 37 0.23 -9.90 11.08
CA ILE A 37 0.77 -8.84 10.21
C ILE A 37 1.17 -9.38 8.83
N LYS A 38 1.31 -10.71 8.68
CA LYS A 38 1.76 -11.39 7.45
C LYS A 38 0.91 -11.08 6.21
N MET A 39 -0.41 -10.91 6.38
CA MET A 39 -1.32 -10.52 5.28
C MET A 39 -1.17 -9.02 4.93
N THR A 40 -0.70 -8.21 5.88
CA THR A 40 -0.52 -6.77 5.69
C THR A 40 0.86 -6.45 5.08
N GLU A 41 1.88 -7.26 5.38
CA GLU A 41 3.23 -7.17 4.78
C GLU A 41 3.22 -7.31 3.25
N GLU A 42 2.29 -8.10 2.69
CA GLU A 42 2.13 -8.21 1.24
C GLU A 42 1.73 -6.86 0.59
N TYR A 43 1.01 -6.00 1.31
CA TYR A 43 0.69 -4.65 0.83
C TYR A 43 1.90 -3.73 0.79
N LEU A 44 2.89 -3.95 1.66
CA LEU A 44 4.13 -3.19 1.68
C LEU A 44 4.90 -3.36 0.37
N HIS A 45 4.94 -4.58 -0.18
CA HIS A 45 5.61 -4.86 -1.46
C HIS A 45 4.98 -4.09 -2.62
N VAL A 46 3.65 -3.99 -2.66
CA VAL A 46 2.92 -3.25 -3.69
C VAL A 46 3.19 -1.75 -3.60
N ILE A 47 3.25 -1.20 -2.38
CA ILE A 47 3.52 0.23 -2.17
C ILE A 47 4.96 0.57 -2.52
N ASP A 48 5.91 -0.28 -2.16
CA ASP A 48 7.32 -0.04 -2.49
C ASP A 48 7.54 -0.08 -4.01
N GLN A 49 6.94 -1.03 -4.71
CA GLN A 49 6.94 -1.04 -6.18
C GLN A 49 6.30 0.23 -6.77
N ARG A 50 5.22 0.74 -6.18
CA ARG A 50 4.58 2.00 -6.63
C ARG A 50 5.45 3.22 -6.36
N LYS A 51 6.11 3.28 -5.20
CA LYS A 51 7.06 4.33 -4.85
C LYS A 51 8.23 4.35 -5.82
N GLN A 52 8.84 3.18 -6.10
CA GLN A 52 9.91 3.07 -7.09
C GLN A 52 9.44 3.47 -8.50
N LYS A 53 8.23 3.05 -8.92
CA LYS A 53 7.65 3.49 -10.19
C LYS A 53 7.40 5.00 -10.25
N ALA A 54 6.97 5.61 -9.14
CA ALA A 54 6.78 7.06 -9.05
C ALA A 54 8.12 7.80 -9.17
N ILE A 55 9.16 7.33 -8.46
CA ILE A 55 10.52 7.87 -8.55
C ILE A 55 11.05 7.74 -9.99
N ASN A 56 10.89 6.59 -10.62
CA ASN A 56 11.34 6.37 -12.00
C ASN A 56 10.57 7.24 -13.02
N LYS A 57 9.31 7.59 -12.72
CA LYS A 57 8.50 8.49 -13.57
C LYS A 57 8.88 9.96 -13.46
N LEU A 58 9.57 10.38 -12.40
CA LEU A 58 10.02 11.77 -12.26
C LEU A 58 11.15 12.12 -13.25
N GLY A 59 11.72 11.14 -13.96
CA GLY A 59 12.91 11.36 -14.79
C GLY A 59 14.12 11.70 -13.92
N LYS A 60 15.32 11.77 -14.49
CA LYS A 60 16.45 12.39 -13.79
C LYS A 60 16.02 13.83 -13.49
N VAL A 61 15.64 14.12 -12.25
CA VAL A 61 15.63 15.50 -11.76
C VAL A 61 17.10 15.88 -11.74
N ALA A 62 17.56 16.44 -12.87
CA ALA A 62 18.84 17.07 -12.97
C ALA A 62 18.80 18.22 -11.98
N PHE A 63 19.32 17.98 -10.78
CA PHE A 63 19.91 19.05 -10.01
C PHE A 63 21.17 19.45 -10.78
N ASP A 64 20.96 20.26 -11.82
CA ASP A 64 21.98 21.13 -12.36
C ASP A 64 22.26 22.13 -11.24
N VAL A 65 23.26 21.78 -10.43
CA VAL A 65 23.90 22.74 -9.53
C VAL A 65 25.10 23.23 -10.32
N ASP A 66 24.98 24.44 -10.87
CA ASP A 66 26.10 25.22 -11.42
C ASP A 66 27.25 25.35 -10.40
#